data_AF-A0A1Q6HSG2-F1
#
_entry.id   AF-A0A1Q6HSG2-F1
#
_cell.length_a   1.000
_cell.length_b   1.000
_cell.length_c   1.000
_cell.angle_alpha   90.00
_cell.angle_beta   90.00
_cell.angle_gamma   90.00
#
_symmetry.space_group_name_H-M   'P 1'
#
loop_
_entity.id
_entity.type
_entity.pdbx_description
1 polymer ?
#
loop_
_entity_poly.entity_id
_entity_poly.type
_entity_poly.pdbx_seq_one_letter_code
_entity_poly.pdbx_strand_id
1 'polypeptide(L)' 'MKNISPSAEIILLTAHGKIEDSVSAIKSSAFDYLVKGDDNNRIFSLIAKEMEKASEAFIVDITTEKQSHLKK' A
#
# COMPACT_ATOMS: atom_id res chain seq x y z
N MET A 1 -11.37 -0.46 3.16
CA MET A 1 -10.69 -0.84 1.90
C MET A 1 -10.01 -2.20 2.00
N LYS A 2 -9.07 -2.45 2.93
CA LYS A 2 -8.43 -3.77 3.08
C LYS A 2 -9.38 -4.95 3.33
N ASN A 3 -10.51 -4.72 4.00
CA ASN A 3 -11.55 -5.74 4.17
C ASN A 3 -12.28 -6.10 2.87
N ILE A 4 -12.18 -5.25 1.84
CA ILE A 4 -12.86 -5.40 0.54
C ILE A 4 -11.85 -5.86 -0.52
N SER A 5 -10.65 -5.30 -0.50
CA SER A 5 -9.52 -5.68 -1.34
C SER A 5 -8.25 -5.64 -0.49
N PRO A 6 -7.81 -6.79 0.04
CA PRO A 6 -6.62 -6.89 0.89
C PRO A 6 -5.33 -6.51 0.16
N SER A 7 -5.31 -6.70 -1.17
CA SER A 7 -4.21 -6.38 -2.08
C SER A 7 -4.17 -4.91 -2.51
N ALA A 8 -5.16 -4.10 -2.13
CA ALA A 8 -5.14 -2.68 -2.43
C ALA A 8 -4.13 -1.93 -1.55
N GLU A 9 -3.16 -1.29 -2.20
CA GLU A 9 -2.20 -0.39 -1.57
C GLU A 9 -2.84 0.97 -1.24
N ILE A 10 -2.52 1.51 -0.06
CA ILE A 10 -3.14 2.74 0.47
C ILE A 10 -2.06 3.68 1.00
N ILE A 11 -2.04 4.91 0.47
CA ILE A 11 -1.15 6.00 0.91
C ILE A 11 -2.01 7.10 1.54
N LEU A 12 -1.72 7.48 2.78
CA LEU A 12 -2.42 8.57 3.46
C LEU A 12 -1.73 9.92 3.17
N LEU A 13 -2.47 10.87 2.59
CA LEU A 13 -1.99 12.23 2.37
C LEU A 13 -2.61 13.19 3.40
N THR A 14 -1.80 13.97 4.10
CA THR A 14 -2.28 15.01 5.03
C THR A 14 -1.49 16.30 4.92
N ALA A 15 -2.13 17.45 5.15
CA ALA A 15 -1.46 18.76 5.10
C ALA A 15 -0.85 19.19 6.44
N HIS A 16 -1.29 18.60 7.56
CA HIS A 16 -0.80 18.90 8.91
C HIS A 16 -0.44 17.62 9.63
N GLY A 17 0.52 16.90 9.06
CA GLY A 17 0.88 15.59 9.56
C GLY A 17 1.82 15.63 10.74
N LYS A 18 1.42 15.05 11.88
CA LYS A 18 2.37 14.67 12.94
C LYS A 18 2.84 13.24 12.71
N ILE A 19 4.07 12.94 13.08
CA ILE A 19 4.66 11.57 12.99
C ILE A 19 3.75 10.54 13.70
N GLU A 20 3.06 10.94 14.77
CA GLU A 20 2.10 10.12 15.50
C GLU A 20 0.90 9.66 14.65
N ASP A 21 0.43 10.50 13.72
CA ASP A 21 -0.65 10.17 12.78
C ASP A 21 -0.18 9.14 11.76
N SER A 22 1.07 9.23 11.31
CA SER A 22 1.69 8.27 10.41
C SER A 22 1.77 6.89 11.04
N VAL A 23 2.16 6.80 12.32
CA VAL A 23 2.21 5.53 13.06
C VAL A 23 0.82 4.91 13.19
N SER A 24 -0.20 5.73 13.48
CA SER A 24 -1.59 5.27 13.59
C SER A 24 -2.15 4.81 12.24
N ALA A 25 -1.77 5.48 11.15
CA ALA A 25 -2.12 5.07 9.79
C ALA A 25 -1.53 3.71 9.43
N ILE A 26 -0.24 3.50 9.73
CA ILE A 26 0.44 2.20 9.51
C ILE A 26 -0.23 1.08 10.33
N LYS A 27 -0.56 1.35 11.59
CA LYS A 27 -1.32 0.40 12.44
C LYS A 27 -2.72 0.11 11.88
N SER A 28 -3.34 1.08 11.24
CA SER A 28 -4.65 0.97 10.59
C SER A 28 -4.57 0.36 9.17
N SER A 29 -3.45 -0.28 8.85
CA SER A 29 -3.18 -0.93 7.57
C SER A 29 -3.00 0.03 6.38
N ALA A 30 -2.72 1.31 6.59
CA ALA A 30 -2.12 2.12 5.53
C ALA A 30 -0.67 1.68 5.34
N PHE A 31 -0.19 1.59 4.10
CA PHE A 31 1.18 1.15 3.85
C PHE A 31 2.17 2.31 3.94
N ASP A 32 1.74 3.52 3.55
CA ASP A 32 2.61 4.68 3.57
C ASP A 32 1.85 5.99 3.86
N TYR A 33 2.60 7.06 4.14
CA TYR A 33 2.10 8.35 4.57
C TYR A 33 2.90 9.50 3.94
N LEU A 34 2.20 10.52 3.46
CA LEU A 34 2.80 11.70 2.84
C LEU A 34 2.23 13.00 3.45
N VAL A 35 3.10 13.98 3.71
CA VAL A 35 2.71 15.33 4.13
C VAL A 35 2.66 16.26 2.91
N LYS A 36 1.52 16.91 2.67
CA LYS A 36 1.30 17.82 1.55
C LYS A 36 2.15 19.07 1.73
N GLY A 37 2.98 19.38 0.72
CA GLY A 37 3.78 20.61 0.66
C GLY A 37 5.24 20.46 1.08
N ASP A 38 5.62 19.36 1.72
CA ASP A 38 7.01 19.15 2.19
C ASP A 38 7.88 18.47 1.11
N ASP A 39 7.33 17.52 0.36
CA ASP A 39 8.15 16.59 -0.42
C ASP A 39 7.49 16.12 -1.73
N ASN A 40 7.16 17.08 -2.61
CA ASN A 40 6.53 16.80 -3.91
C ASN A 40 7.39 15.88 -4.81
N ASN A 41 8.70 15.78 -4.58
CA ASN A 41 9.56 14.85 -5.31
C ASN A 41 9.46 13.42 -4.76
N ARG A 42 9.14 13.27 -3.47
CA ARG A 42 8.98 11.97 -2.82
C ARG A 42 7.74 11.25 -3.28
N ILE A 43 6.69 11.96 -3.69
CA ILE A 43 5.42 11.35 -4.15
C ILE A 43 5.64 10.40 -5.32
N PHE A 44 6.49 10.75 -6.28
CA PHE A 44 6.77 9.93 -7.45
C PHE A 44 7.48 8.64 -7.08
N SER A 45 8.55 8.75 -6.27
CA SER A 45 9.30 7.58 -5.79
C SER A 45 8.44 6.66 -4.92
N LEU A 46 7.57 7.24 -4.10
CA LEU A 46 6.70 6.50 -3.19
C LEU A 46 5.61 5.77 -3.98
N ILE A 47 4.95 6.43 -4.93
CA ILE A 47 3.98 5.76 -5.82
C ILE A 47 4.66 4.64 -6.62
N ALA A 48 5.84 4.88 -7.21
CA ALA A 48 6.55 3.87 -7.98
C ALA A 48 6.84 2.61 -7.15
N LYS A 49 7.29 2.80 -5.91
CA LYS A 49 7.55 1.71 -4.96
C LYS A 49 6.28 0.94 -4.59
N GLU A 50 5.19 1.64 -4.27
CA GLU A 50 3.94 0.97 -3.90
C GLU A 50 3.27 0.28 -5.12
N MET A 51 3.47 0.80 -6.34
CA MET A 51 3.04 0.12 -7.57
C MET A 51 3.80 -1.18 -7.82
N GLU A 52 5.10 -1.21 -7.57
CA GLU A 52 5.91 -2.43 -7.67
C GLU A 52 5.40 -3.50 -6.71
N LYS A 53 5.16 -3.13 -5.44
CA LYS A 53 4.58 -4.04 -4.44
C LYS A 53 3.17 -4.52 -4.82
N ALA A 54 2.31 -3.63 -5.33
CA ALA A 54 0.97 -4.02 -5.77
C ALA A 54 1.03 -5.04 -6.91
N SER A 55 1.99 -4.88 -7.84
CA SER A 55 2.23 -5.85 -8.91
C SER A 55 2.73 -7.19 -8.38
N GLU A 56 3.66 -7.19 -7.42
CA GLU A 56 4.13 -8.42 -6.76
C GLU A 56 2.99 -9.13 -6.03
N ALA A 57 2.21 -8.40 -5.23
CA ALA A 57 1.07 -8.92 -4.50
C ALA A 57 0.03 -9.54 -5.44
N PHE A 58 -0.24 -8.91 -6.59
CA PHE A 58 -1.14 -9.42 -7.60
C PHE A 58 -0.65 -10.73 -8.23
N ILE A 59 0.65 -10.84 -8.53
CA ILE A 59 1.24 -12.07 -9.07
C ILE A 59 1.20 -13.20 -8.02
N VAL A 60 1.46 -12.88 -6.75
CA VAL A 60 1.36 -13.84 -5.65
C VAL A 60 -0.06 -14.37 -5.53
N ASP A 61 -1.09 -13.53 -5.64
CA ASP A 61 -2.50 -13.95 -5.59
C ASP A 61 -2.86 -14.92 -6.74
N ILE A 62 -2.39 -14.66 -7.96
CA ILE A 62 -2.65 -15.56 -9.11
C ILE A 62 -1.96 -16.92 -8.94
N THR A 63 -0.74 -16.92 -8.37
CA THR A 63 0.03 -18.16 -8.19
C THR A 63 -0.50 -19.02 -7.04
N THR A 64 -1.01 -18.41 -5.97
CA THR A 64 -1.67 -19.13 -4.86
C THR A 64 -2.99 -19.75 -5.33
N GLU A 65 -3.79 -19.06 -6.14
CA GLU A 65 -5.03 -19.61 -6.71
C GLU A 65 -4.76 -20.81 -7.64
N LYS A 66 -3.77 -20.72 -8.53
CA LYS A 66 -3.44 -21.83 -9.45
C LYS A 66 -2.92 -23.08 -8.72
N GLN A 67 -2.19 -22.92 -7.62
CA GLN A 67 -1.71 -24.05 -6.80
C GLN A 67 -2.87 -24.77 -6.09
N SER A 68 -3.93 -24.06 -5.71
CA SER A 68 -5.10 -24.66 -5.05
C SER A 68 -5.93 -25.54 -5.98
N HIS A 69 -6.01 -25.18 -7.27
CA HIS A 69 -6.76 -25.93 -8.28
C HIS A 69 -6.02 -27.17 -8.81
N LEU A 70 -4.69 -27.24 -8.70
CA LEU A 70 -3.89 -28.37 -9.18
C LEU A 70 -3.70 -29.48 -8.13
N LYS A 71 -4.19 -29.29 -6.89
CA LYS A 71 -4.13 -30.29 -5.80
C LYS A 71 -5.46 -30.99 -5.51
N LYS A 72 -6.45 -30.92 -6.41
CA LYS A 72 -7.68 -31.72 -6.34
C LYS A 72 -7.66 -32.84 -7.38
#